data_AF-A0A2V8EVB3-F1
#
_entry.id   AF-A0A2V8EVB3-F1
#
_cell.length_a   1.000
_cell.length_b   1.000
_cell.length_c   1.000
_cell.angle_alpha   90.00
_cell.angle_beta   90.00
_cell.angle_gamma   90.00
#
_symmetry.space_group_name_H-M   'P 1'
#
loop_
_entity.id
_entity.type
_entity.pdbx_description
1 polymer ?
#
loop_
_entity_poly.entity_id
_entity_poly.type
_entity_poly.pdbx_seq_one_letter_code
_entity_poly.pdbx_strand_id
1 'polypeptide(L)'
;MVRQASPPPAVATAPPRPEVRQMRTVRVVIALIGIACFVLAAMSVAVAQQNAFSLAPRQSVAVGQYTIRYLGLTSGGWPAYELYVQGGGRLAAFPSSPPPAACCEYLYRNVSITTTAIAPGGATVAGVVTVR
;
A
#
# COMPACT_ATOMS: atom_id res chain seq x y z
N MET A 1 -0.12 -85.93 -48.99
CA MET A 1 -0.66 -85.04 -47.95
C MET A 1 0.52 -84.32 -47.30
N VAL A 2 0.77 -83.07 -47.68
CA VAL A 2 1.94 -82.27 -47.28
C VAL A 2 1.50 -81.22 -46.25
N ARG A 3 2.23 -81.11 -45.15
CA ARG A 3 2.03 -80.15 -44.05
C ARG A 3 2.62 -78.77 -44.38
N GLN A 4 2.00 -77.74 -43.79
CA GLN A 4 2.60 -76.50 -43.25
C GLN A 4 2.78 -75.29 -44.20
N ALA A 5 2.12 -74.18 -43.85
CA ALA A 5 2.78 -72.93 -43.42
C ALA A 5 1.74 -71.90 -42.93
N SER A 6 1.87 -71.46 -41.67
CA SER A 6 1.13 -70.33 -41.10
C SER A 6 1.62 -69.01 -41.70
N PRO A 7 0.75 -68.02 -41.96
CA PRO A 7 1.17 -66.68 -42.34
C PRO A 7 1.76 -65.86 -41.15
N PRO A 8 2.66 -64.91 -41.41
CA PRO A 8 3.51 -64.22 -40.42
C PRO A 8 2.77 -63.15 -39.58
N PRO A 9 3.33 -62.72 -38.42
CA PRO A 9 2.70 -61.73 -37.56
C PRO A 9 2.73 -60.32 -38.19
N ALA A 10 1.59 -59.62 -38.09
CA ALA A 10 1.46 -58.24 -38.52
C ALA A 10 2.35 -57.32 -37.66
N VAL A 11 3.17 -56.53 -38.34
CA VAL A 11 4.01 -55.47 -37.77
C VAL A 11 3.12 -54.40 -37.14
N ALA A 12 3.30 -54.15 -35.84
CA ALA A 12 2.64 -53.07 -35.13
C ALA A 12 3.33 -51.73 -35.45
N THR A 13 2.67 -50.88 -36.23
CA THR A 13 3.09 -49.50 -36.49
C THR A 13 2.72 -48.63 -35.28
N ALA A 14 3.71 -48.19 -34.49
CA ALA A 14 3.50 -47.24 -33.40
C ALA A 14 3.26 -45.82 -33.96
N PRO A 15 2.24 -45.07 -33.48
CA PRO A 15 2.08 -43.67 -33.85
C PRO A 15 3.14 -42.78 -33.16
N PRO A 16 3.57 -41.67 -33.79
CA PRO A 16 4.59 -40.79 -33.22
C PRO A 16 4.09 -40.07 -31.96
N ARG A 17 4.89 -40.09 -30.88
CA ARG A 17 4.62 -39.37 -29.61
C ARG A 17 4.52 -37.85 -29.85
N PRO A 18 3.43 -37.18 -29.45
CA PRO A 18 3.28 -35.74 -29.55
C PRO A 18 3.76 -35.02 -28.26
N GLU A 19 4.95 -35.31 -27.71
CA GLU A 19 5.32 -34.77 -26.39
C GLU A 19 6.21 -33.51 -26.41
N VAL A 20 6.97 -33.27 -27.48
CA VAL A 20 8.05 -32.26 -27.43
C VAL A 20 7.53 -30.82 -27.55
N ARG A 21 6.41 -30.62 -28.25
CA ARG A 21 5.86 -29.27 -28.50
C ARG A 21 5.11 -28.70 -27.28
N GLN A 22 4.53 -29.58 -26.46
CA GLN A 22 3.67 -29.19 -25.35
C GLN A 22 4.46 -28.56 -24.20
N MET A 23 5.64 -29.12 -23.87
CA MET A 23 6.49 -28.58 -22.80
C MET A 23 7.06 -27.19 -23.11
N ARG A 24 7.30 -26.87 -24.39
CA ARG A 24 7.83 -25.57 -24.80
C ARG A 24 6.78 -24.46 -24.65
N THR A 25 5.53 -24.75 -25.02
CA THR A 25 4.39 -23.83 -24.85
C THR A 25 4.08 -23.58 -23.38
N VAL A 26 4.12 -24.61 -22.53
CA VAL A 26 3.88 -24.48 -21.08
C VAL A 26 4.93 -23.57 -20.43
N ARG A 27 6.20 -23.69 -20.79
CA ARG A 27 7.27 -22.83 -20.26
C ARG A 27 7.11 -21.36 -20.67
N VAL A 28 6.67 -21.09 -21.89
CA VAL A 28 6.43 -19.72 -22.39
C VAL A 28 5.26 -19.07 -21.66
N VAL A 29 4.16 -19.81 -21.43
CA VAL A 29 3.00 -19.32 -20.70
C VAL A 29 3.35 -19.01 -19.24
N ILE A 30 4.12 -19.88 -18.58
CA ILE A 30 4.58 -19.64 -17.20
C ILE A 30 5.48 -18.39 -17.13
N ALA A 31 6.39 -18.22 -18.09
CA ALA A 31 7.25 -17.03 -18.15
C ALA A 31 6.43 -15.74 -18.34
N LEU A 32 5.41 -15.75 -19.22
CA LEU A 32 4.53 -14.62 -19.44
C LEU A 32 3.69 -14.26 -18.20
N ILE A 33 3.16 -15.27 -17.49
CA ILE A 33 2.44 -15.05 -16.22
C ILE A 33 3.38 -14.49 -15.15
N GLY A 34 4.60 -15.03 -15.06
CA GLY A 34 5.61 -14.54 -14.12
C GLY A 34 5.97 -13.08 -14.38
N ILE A 35 6.18 -12.69 -15.64
CA ILE A 35 6.45 -11.31 -16.04
C ILE A 35 5.23 -10.41 -15.76
N ALA A 36 4.02 -10.85 -16.11
CA ALA A 36 2.80 -10.09 -15.85
C ALA A 36 2.60 -9.82 -14.35
N CYS A 37 2.78 -10.84 -13.50
CA CYS A 37 2.74 -10.69 -12.05
C CYS A 37 3.83 -9.74 -11.52
N PHE A 38 5.04 -9.80 -12.08
CA PHE A 38 6.14 -8.93 -11.67
C PHE A 38 5.88 -7.46 -12.05
N VAL A 39 5.31 -7.21 -13.24
CA VAL A 39 4.91 -5.86 -13.68
C VAL A 39 3.75 -5.33 -12.83
N LEU A 40 2.75 -6.16 -12.51
CA LEU A 40 1.63 -5.78 -11.64
C LEU A 40 2.08 -5.44 -10.21
N ALA A 41 3.05 -6.19 -9.66
CA ALA A 41 3.60 -5.92 -8.32
C ALA A 41 4.44 -4.63 -8.28
N ALA A 42 5.15 -4.31 -9.36
CA ALA A 42 5.97 -3.11 -9.47
C ALA A 42 5.18 -1.79 -9.63
N MET A 43 3.88 -1.86 -9.96
CA MET A 43 3.00 -0.70 -10.14
C MET A 43 2.17 -0.32 -8.91
N SER A 44 2.69 -0.58 -7.70
CA SER A 44 2.12 -0.02 -6.48
C SER A 44 2.49 1.46 -6.36
N VAL A 45 1.81 2.29 -7.17
CA VAL A 45 1.85 3.74 -7.03
C VAL A 45 1.31 4.07 -5.64
N ALA A 46 2.18 4.56 -4.74
CA ALA A 46 1.76 5.04 -3.43
C ALA A 46 0.78 6.21 -3.64
N VAL A 47 -0.52 5.93 -3.54
CA VAL A 47 -1.55 6.96 -3.62
C VAL A 47 -1.44 7.77 -2.35
N ALA A 48 -1.10 9.06 -2.48
CA ALA A 48 -1.09 9.96 -1.34
C ALA A 48 -2.49 9.99 -0.70
N GLN A 49 -2.58 9.62 0.57
CA GLN A 49 -3.84 9.57 1.30
C GLN A 49 -4.05 10.92 1.97
N GLN A 50 -5.19 11.55 1.70
CA GLN A 50 -5.52 12.84 2.25
C GLN A 50 -6.89 12.78 2.93
N ASN A 51 -7.03 13.48 4.05
CA ASN A 51 -8.31 13.62 4.72
C ASN A 51 -8.45 15.01 5.34
N ALA A 52 -9.62 15.61 5.19
CA ALA A 52 -9.99 16.81 5.91
C ALA A 52 -10.47 16.43 7.32
N PHE A 53 -10.24 17.30 8.29
CA PHE A 53 -10.69 17.08 9.66
C PHE A 53 -11.26 18.35 10.27
N SER A 54 -12.13 18.14 11.26
CA SER A 54 -12.54 19.13 12.25
C SER A 54 -12.51 18.43 13.61
N LEU A 55 -11.62 18.85 14.50
CA LEU A 55 -11.33 18.16 15.76
C LEU A 55 -11.46 19.12 16.94
N ALA A 56 -12.20 18.71 17.96
CA ALA A 56 -12.13 19.27 19.31
C ALA A 56 -10.94 18.66 20.09
N PRO A 57 -10.49 19.27 21.21
CA PRO A 57 -9.40 18.73 22.01
C PRO A 57 -9.63 17.25 22.37
N ARG A 58 -8.56 16.46 22.25
CA ARG A 58 -8.49 15.01 22.43
C ARG A 58 -9.22 14.17 21.38
N GLN A 59 -9.87 14.78 20.40
CA GLN A 59 -10.38 14.05 19.24
C GLN A 59 -9.26 13.73 18.25
N SER A 60 -9.49 12.69 17.46
CA SER A 60 -8.52 12.17 16.51
C SER A 60 -9.11 11.85 15.15
N VAL A 61 -8.29 11.97 14.12
CA VAL A 61 -8.59 11.54 12.75
C VAL A 61 -7.54 10.52 12.30
N ALA A 62 -7.96 9.47 11.61
CA ALA A 62 -7.08 8.49 11.01
C ALA A 62 -6.95 8.73 9.50
N VAL A 63 -5.72 8.61 8.98
CA VAL A 63 -5.40 8.67 7.55
C VAL A 63 -4.35 7.63 7.23
N GLY A 64 -4.73 6.63 6.44
CA GLY A 64 -3.90 5.46 6.23
C GLY A 64 -3.61 4.73 7.55
N GLN A 65 -2.33 4.48 7.78
CA GLN A 65 -1.80 3.84 9.00
C GLN A 65 -1.49 4.83 10.13
N TYR A 66 -1.82 6.11 9.96
CA TYR A 66 -1.50 7.15 10.94
C TYR A 66 -2.77 7.71 11.59
N THR A 67 -2.66 8.05 12.87
CA THR A 67 -3.71 8.75 13.62
C THR A 67 -3.16 10.04 14.20
N ILE A 68 -3.85 11.14 13.96
CA ILE A 68 -3.53 12.44 14.53
C ILE A 68 -4.55 12.74 15.62
N ARG A 69 -4.07 13.16 16.80
CA ARG A 69 -4.90 13.62 17.90
C ARG A 69 -4.63 15.09 18.17
N TYR A 70 -5.67 15.91 18.21
CA TYR A 70 -5.55 17.32 18.60
C TYR A 70 -5.50 17.44 20.13
N LEU A 71 -4.60 18.24 20.68
CA LEU A 71 -4.43 18.41 22.13
C LEU A 71 -4.97 19.73 22.67
N GLY A 72 -5.26 20.70 21.81
CA GLY A 72 -5.55 22.08 22.20
C GLY A 72 -4.51 23.04 21.64
N LEU A 73 -4.53 24.29 22.12
CA LEU A 73 -3.52 25.28 21.76
C LEU A 73 -2.38 25.29 22.79
N THR A 74 -1.17 25.54 22.30
CA THR A 74 -0.02 25.91 23.14
C THR A 74 -0.24 27.31 23.74
N SER A 75 0.61 27.71 24.68
CA SER A 75 0.61 29.08 25.24
C SER A 75 0.83 30.16 24.18
N GLY A 76 1.51 29.84 23.07
CA GLY A 76 1.69 30.73 21.92
C GLY A 76 0.51 30.74 20.94
N GLY A 77 -0.58 30.05 21.24
CA GLY A 77 -1.78 29.97 20.39
C GLY A 77 -1.68 28.97 19.25
N TRP A 78 -0.64 28.13 19.22
CA TRP A 78 -0.41 27.18 18.12
C TRP A 78 -1.13 25.87 18.37
N PRO A 79 -1.75 25.25 17.36
CA PRO A 79 -2.45 23.99 17.53
C PRO A 79 -1.44 22.88 17.83
N ALA A 80 -1.65 22.18 18.94
CA ALA A 80 -0.82 21.07 19.37
C ALA A 80 -1.43 19.74 18.92
N TYR A 81 -0.60 18.85 18.39
CA TYR A 81 -1.05 17.54 17.91
C TYR A 81 -0.10 16.44 18.37
N GLU A 82 -0.61 15.22 18.46
CA GLU A 82 0.20 14.01 18.56
C GLU A 82 -0.08 13.11 17.36
N LEU A 83 0.98 12.53 16.82
CA LEU A 83 0.92 11.57 15.72
C LEU A 83 1.22 10.17 16.25
N TYR A 84 0.38 9.22 15.86
CA TYR A 84 0.49 7.81 16.20
C TYR A 84 0.53 6.96 14.93
N VAL A 85 1.18 5.81 15.02
CA VAL A 85 1.02 4.73 14.04
C VAL A 85 0.00 3.72 14.56
N GLN A 86 -0.84 3.22 13.67
CA GLN A 86 -1.86 2.22 14.00
C GLN A 86 -1.21 0.97 14.60
N GLY A 87 -1.69 0.53 15.77
CA GLY A 87 -1.12 -0.62 16.48
C GLY A 87 0.24 -0.37 17.13
N GLY A 88 0.78 0.85 17.09
CA GLY A 88 2.05 1.22 17.71
C GLY A 88 1.96 2.42 18.64
N GLY A 89 3.12 3.00 18.93
CA GLY A 89 3.27 4.12 19.86
C GLY A 89 3.10 5.51 19.23
N ARG A 90 3.27 6.54 20.06
CA ARG A 90 3.37 7.92 19.61
C ARG A 90 4.65 8.10 18.80
N LEU A 91 4.52 8.60 17.57
CA LEU A 91 5.63 8.87 16.66
C LEU A 91 6.20 10.28 16.87
N ALA A 92 5.33 11.28 17.00
CA ALA A 92 5.72 12.67 17.11
C ALA A 92 4.70 13.47 17.91
N ALA A 93 5.14 14.62 18.44
CA ALA A 93 4.29 15.64 19.02
C ALA A 93 4.62 16.98 18.35
N PHE A 94 3.59 17.80 18.14
CA PHE A 94 3.66 19.07 17.46
C PHE A 94 3.09 20.20 18.34
N PRO A 95 3.61 21.44 18.20
CA PRO A 95 4.82 21.79 17.46
C PRO A 95 6.06 21.08 18.05
N SER A 96 7.08 20.87 17.21
CA SER A 96 8.37 20.32 17.66
C SER A 96 9.05 21.28 18.65
N SER A 97 10.10 20.81 19.33
CA SER A 97 11.00 21.69 20.08
C SER A 97 12.38 21.70 19.39
N PRO A 98 12.84 22.85 18.87
CA PRO A 98 12.19 24.16 18.86
C PRO A 98 10.95 24.20 17.93
N PRO A 99 9.99 25.12 18.19
CA PRO A 99 8.83 25.29 17.32
C PRO A 99 9.27 25.77 15.92
N PRO A 100 8.57 25.36 14.85
CA PRO A 100 8.86 25.84 13.50
C PRO A 100 8.76 27.37 13.41
N ALA A 101 9.30 27.98 12.35
CA ALA A 101 9.29 29.45 12.21
C ALA A 101 7.90 30.02 11.88
N ALA A 102 7.03 29.21 11.28
CA ALA A 102 5.68 29.57 10.91
C ALA A 102 4.69 28.60 11.53
N CYS A 103 3.54 29.12 11.96
CA CYS A 103 2.46 28.28 12.43
C CYS A 103 1.82 27.47 11.31
N CYS A 104 1.24 26.37 11.78
CA CYS A 104 0.01 25.75 11.31
C CYS A 104 0.21 24.78 10.16
N GLU A 105 1.46 24.58 9.74
CA GLU A 105 1.87 23.42 8.97
C GLU A 105 2.93 22.63 9.74
N TYR A 106 2.67 21.34 9.90
CA TYR A 106 3.58 20.41 10.55
C TYR A 106 3.93 19.28 9.60
N LEU A 107 5.22 18.96 9.53
CA LEU A 107 5.75 17.87 8.72
C LEU A 107 6.47 16.87 9.62
N TYR A 108 6.17 15.59 9.45
CA TYR A 108 6.95 14.51 10.03
C TYR A 108 7.04 13.34 9.06
N ARG A 109 8.25 13.09 8.56
CA ARG A 109 8.52 12.08 7.52
C ARG A 109 7.59 12.27 6.31
N ASN A 110 6.67 11.35 6.07
CA ASN A 110 5.72 11.38 4.97
C ASN A 110 4.33 11.93 5.34
N VAL A 111 4.15 12.41 6.58
CA VAL A 111 2.89 13.00 7.06
C VAL A 111 3.01 14.51 7.12
N SER A 112 2.05 15.22 6.52
CA SER A 112 1.86 16.66 6.68
C SER A 112 0.50 16.97 7.30
N ILE A 113 0.45 17.91 8.23
CA ILE A 113 -0.74 18.40 8.91
C ILE A 113 -0.83 19.89 8.66
N THR A 114 -1.87 20.34 7.99
CA THR A 114 -2.12 21.76 7.70
C THR A 114 -3.41 22.19 8.38
N THR A 115 -3.30 23.02 9.41
CA THR A 115 -4.44 23.62 10.09
C THR A 115 -4.90 24.84 9.29
N THR A 116 -6.14 24.84 8.82
CA THR A 116 -6.71 25.92 8.00
C THR A 116 -7.60 26.86 8.79
N ALA A 117 -8.18 26.40 9.91
CA ALA A 117 -8.98 27.23 10.79
C ALA A 117 -8.84 26.81 12.25
N ILE A 118 -8.88 27.80 13.15
CA ILE A 118 -8.86 27.61 14.60
C ILE A 118 -10.03 28.40 15.17
N ALA A 119 -10.96 27.71 15.84
CA ALA A 119 -12.07 28.38 16.52
C ALA A 119 -11.58 29.13 17.78
N PRO A 120 -12.36 30.10 18.29
CA PRO A 120 -11.99 30.86 19.49
C PRO A 120 -11.56 29.97 20.66
N GLY A 121 -10.44 30.32 21.29
CA GLY A 121 -9.87 29.56 22.40
C GLY A 121 -9.38 28.16 22.06
N GLY A 122 -9.35 27.78 20.77
CA GLY A 122 -8.93 26.44 20.34
C GLY A 122 -9.97 25.34 20.57
N ALA A 123 -11.24 25.72 20.74
CA ALA A 123 -12.34 24.78 20.98
C ALA A 123 -12.48 23.72 19.89
N THR A 124 -12.20 24.11 18.65
CA THR A 124 -12.10 23.22 17.48
C THR A 124 -11.02 23.72 16.53
N VAL A 125 -10.42 22.80 15.79
CA VAL A 125 -9.50 23.09 14.69
C VAL A 125 -9.94 22.33 13.46
N ALA A 126 -9.87 22.99 12.31
CA ALA A 126 -10.10 22.37 11.02
C ALA A 126 -8.83 22.39 10.18
N GLY A 127 -8.66 21.40 9.34
CA GLY A 127 -7.45 21.26 8.55
C GLY A 127 -7.47 20.06 7.65
N VAL A 128 -6.30 19.77 7.10
CA VAL A 128 -6.05 18.65 6.21
C VAL A 128 -4.81 17.91 6.68
N VAL A 129 -4.89 16.59 6.73
CA VAL A 129 -3.73 15.72 6.86
C VAL A 129 -3.49 15.03 5.53
N THR A 130 -2.22 14.94 5.14
CA THR A 130 -1.79 14.21 3.95
C THR A 130 -0.67 13.24 4.32
N VAL A 131 -0.76 12.01 3.83
CA VAL A 131 0.24 10.96 3.95
C VAL A 131 0.72 10.63 2.55
N ARG A 132 2.00 10.86 2.27
CA ARG A 132 2.62 10.66 0.96
C ARG A 132 3.34 9.32 0.86
#